data_AF-A0A9K3N152-F1
#
_entry.id   AF-A0A9K3N152-F1
#
_cell.length_a   1.000
_cell.length_b   1.000
_cell.length_c   1.000
_cell.angle_alpha   90.00
_cell.angle_beta   90.00
_cell.angle_gamma   90.00
#
_symmetry.space_group_name_H-M   'P 1'
#
loop_
_entity.id
_entity.type
_entity.pdbx_description
1 polymer ?
#
loop_
_entity_poly.entity_id
_entity_poly.type
_entity_poly.pdbx_seq_one_letter_code
_entity_poly.pdbx_strand_id
1 'polypeptide(L)'
;MVDNEMISKLIMASCNFCSLIPEGIARFRKRMQEYEALSKKREAMKASIAALKKDKEGFAEKELAWQKKVHELTQRHEAKIGELKQQAEASIKEKDELEASLAQLAKDNKGLIEQGFQQLLIHGRHQGYTAGYDAGVAGSPKDKSPLFQPGAFDVFKNTVMKMECLTYPFVGEVSECYGKPLSVLQA
;
A
#
# COMPACT_ATOMS: atom_id res chain seq x y z
N MET A 1 51.41 -80.77 72.54
CA MET A 1 51.75 -79.59 71.68
C MET A 1 50.71 -79.32 70.59
N VAL A 2 49.98 -80.32 70.08
CA VAL A 2 49.00 -80.15 68.98
C VAL A 2 47.78 -79.31 69.36
N ASP A 3 47.26 -79.43 70.59
CA ASP A 3 46.04 -78.73 71.03
C ASP A 3 46.22 -77.21 71.12
N ASN A 4 47.37 -76.73 71.60
CA ASN A 4 47.65 -75.28 71.70
C ASN A 4 47.75 -74.61 70.33
N GLU A 5 48.25 -75.33 69.31
CA GLU A 5 48.33 -74.78 67.96
C GLU A 5 46.97 -74.76 67.26
N MET A 6 46.12 -75.75 67.52
CA MET A 6 44.75 -75.79 67.00
C MET A 6 43.88 -74.69 67.62
N ILE A 7 44.00 -74.47 68.94
CA ILE A 7 43.34 -73.37 69.65
C ILE A 7 43.81 -72.01 69.14
N SER A 8 45.13 -71.83 68.95
CA SER A 8 45.69 -70.59 68.39
C SER A 8 45.16 -70.30 66.98
N LYS A 9 45.09 -71.31 66.10
CA LYS A 9 44.49 -71.19 64.76
C LYS A 9 43.00 -70.83 64.82
N LEU A 10 42.25 -71.39 65.76
CA LEU A 10 40.83 -71.10 65.96
C LEU A 10 40.59 -69.66 66.48
N ILE A 11 41.41 -69.21 67.43
CA ILE A 11 41.36 -67.84 67.95
C ILE A 11 41.69 -66.85 66.83
N MET A 12 42.76 -67.10 66.06
CA MET A 12 43.11 -66.24 64.93
C MET A 12 42.03 -66.22 63.84
N ALA A 13 41.43 -67.37 63.52
CA ALA A 13 40.33 -67.45 62.55
C ALA A 13 39.09 -66.67 63.03
N SER A 14 38.72 -66.77 64.31
CA SER A 14 37.60 -66.02 64.88
C SER A 14 37.87 -64.52 64.99
N CYS A 15 39.07 -64.09 65.37
CA CYS A 15 39.48 -62.69 65.34
C CYS A 15 39.48 -62.10 63.92
N ASN A 16 39.94 -62.87 62.93
CA ASN A 16 39.87 -62.50 61.51
C ASN A 16 38.42 -62.40 61.02
N PHE A 17 37.51 -63.27 61.49
CA PHE A 17 36.10 -63.17 61.14
C PHE A 17 35.44 -61.94 61.79
N CYS A 18 35.76 -61.68 63.06
CA CYS A 18 35.27 -60.52 63.80
C CYS A 18 35.75 -59.18 63.21
N SER A 19 36.93 -59.13 62.56
CA SER A 19 37.41 -57.91 61.89
C SER A 19 36.74 -57.66 60.52
N LEU A 20 36.24 -58.71 59.85
CA LEU A 20 35.53 -58.60 58.58
C LEU A 20 34.09 -58.09 58.73
N ILE A 21 33.45 -58.32 59.89
CA ILE A 21 32.07 -57.88 60.17
C ILE A 21 31.95 -56.34 60.12
N PRO A 22 32.80 -55.55 60.83
CA PRO A 22 32.78 -54.09 60.75
C PRO A 22 32.98 -53.54 59.33
N GLU A 23 33.90 -54.11 58.55
CA GLU A 23 34.10 -53.72 57.14
C GLU A 23 32.88 -54.04 56.27
N GLY A 24 32.24 -55.19 56.49
CA GLY A 24 30.99 -55.56 55.83
C GLY A 24 29.88 -54.56 56.12
N ILE A 25 29.71 -54.18 57.40
CA ILE A 25 28.73 -53.18 57.84
C ILE A 25 29.03 -51.81 57.22
N ALA A 26 30.29 -51.38 57.19
CA ALA A 26 30.69 -50.11 56.58
C ALA A 26 30.40 -50.06 55.07
N ARG A 27 30.74 -51.14 54.34
CA ARG A 27 30.42 -51.29 52.91
C ARG A 27 28.92 -51.27 52.64
N PHE A 28 28.13 -51.96 53.47
CA PHE A 28 26.68 -51.97 53.36
C PHE A 28 26.09 -50.57 53.58
N ARG A 29 26.53 -49.87 54.64
CA ARG A 29 26.08 -48.50 54.94
C ARG A 29 26.41 -47.54 53.79
N LYS A 30 27.61 -47.64 53.21
CA LYS A 30 28.00 -46.83 52.05
C LYS A 30 27.10 -47.10 50.84
N ARG A 31 26.84 -48.37 50.52
CA ARG A 31 25.93 -48.73 49.41
C ARG A 31 24.51 -48.27 49.64
N MET A 32 24.01 -48.30 50.88
CA MET A 32 22.67 -47.78 51.20
C MET A 32 22.57 -46.27 50.98
N GLN A 33 23.61 -45.51 51.34
CA GLN A 33 23.67 -44.06 51.05
C GLN A 33 23.74 -43.77 49.54
N GLU A 34 24.54 -44.54 48.80
CA GLU A 34 24.59 -44.44 47.33
C GLU A 34 23.23 -44.76 46.69
N TYR A 35 22.53 -45.78 47.20
CA TYR A 35 21.19 -46.13 46.75
C TYR A 35 20.18 -45.02 47.01
N GLU A 36 20.21 -44.41 48.20
CA GLU A 36 19.34 -43.27 48.53
C GLU A 36 19.62 -42.07 47.62
N ALA A 37 20.89 -41.76 47.35
CA ALA A 37 21.27 -40.70 46.42
C ALA A 37 20.80 -40.98 44.98
N LEU A 38 20.94 -42.21 44.50
CA LEU A 38 20.44 -42.63 43.19
C LEU A 38 18.92 -42.56 43.11
N SER A 39 18.22 -42.96 44.18
CA SER A 39 16.76 -42.85 44.29
C SER A 39 16.30 -41.39 44.16
N LYS A 40 16.91 -40.48 44.92
CA LYS A 40 16.62 -39.04 44.84
C LYS A 40 16.89 -38.48 43.44
N LYS A 41 18.02 -38.87 42.83
CA LYS A 41 18.37 -38.45 41.45
C LYS A 41 17.38 -38.98 40.43
N ARG A 42 16.89 -40.22 40.59
CA ARG A 42 15.87 -40.82 39.72
C ARG A 42 14.56 -40.06 39.79
N GLU A 43 14.09 -39.72 40.99
CA GLU A 43 12.85 -38.94 41.16
C GLU A 43 12.99 -37.52 40.61
N ALA A 44 14.12 -36.85 40.84
CA ALA A 44 14.40 -35.56 40.23
C ALA A 44 14.41 -35.62 38.69
N MET A 45 15.01 -36.67 38.12
CA MET A 45 15.02 -36.88 36.67
C MET A 45 13.62 -37.15 36.13
N LYS A 46 12.80 -37.93 36.84
CA LYS A 46 11.41 -38.20 36.48
C LYS A 46 10.57 -36.92 36.48
N ALA A 47 10.75 -36.07 37.48
CA ALA A 47 10.09 -34.76 37.54
C ALA A 47 10.52 -33.85 36.38
N SER A 48 11.83 -33.82 36.06
CA SER A 48 12.35 -33.05 34.92
C SER A 48 11.80 -33.54 33.57
N ILE A 49 11.72 -34.87 33.36
CA ILE A 49 11.11 -35.46 32.16
C ILE A 49 9.63 -35.08 32.06
N ALA A 50 8.89 -35.10 33.17
CA ALA A 50 7.49 -34.70 33.18
C ALA A 50 7.31 -33.21 32.81
N ALA A 51 8.17 -32.33 33.33
CA ALA A 51 8.19 -30.91 32.97
C ALA A 51 8.49 -30.71 31.48
N LEU A 52 9.52 -31.36 30.94
CA LEU A 52 9.88 -31.27 29.52
C LEU A 52 8.78 -31.79 28.60
N LYS A 53 8.05 -32.84 29.00
CA LYS A 53 6.88 -33.32 28.25
C LYS A 53 5.77 -32.27 28.19
N LYS A 54 5.46 -31.65 29.34
CA LYS A 54 4.48 -30.57 29.41
C LYS A 54 4.88 -29.37 28.56
N ASP A 55 6.15 -28.98 28.60
CA ASP A 55 6.67 -27.88 27.79
C ASP A 55 6.57 -28.21 26.29
N LYS A 56 6.92 -29.45 25.91
CA LYS A 56 6.80 -29.93 24.52
C LYS A 56 5.36 -29.82 24.01
N GLU A 57 4.39 -30.25 24.79
CA GLU A 57 2.96 -30.13 24.45
C GLU A 57 2.55 -28.65 24.31
N GLY A 58 2.97 -27.80 25.26
CA GLY A 58 2.70 -26.37 25.19
C GLY A 58 3.36 -25.66 23.99
N PHE A 59 4.53 -26.12 23.54
CA PHE A 59 5.15 -25.61 22.31
C PHE A 59 4.40 -26.08 21.06
N ALA A 60 3.93 -27.33 21.02
CA ALA A 60 3.16 -27.85 19.89
C ALA A 60 1.83 -27.09 19.69
N GLU A 61 1.13 -26.77 20.78
CA GLU A 61 -0.10 -25.96 20.72
C GLU A 61 0.18 -24.54 20.19
N LYS A 62 1.25 -23.91 20.69
CA LYS A 62 1.66 -22.58 20.23
C LYS A 62 2.04 -22.60 18.76
N GLU A 63 2.80 -23.59 18.31
CA GLU A 63 3.21 -23.75 16.91
C GLU A 63 1.98 -23.84 16.00
N LEU A 64 0.99 -24.66 16.35
CA LEU A 64 -0.26 -24.78 15.61
C LEU A 64 -1.03 -23.46 15.56
N ALA A 65 -1.09 -22.74 16.68
CA ALA A 65 -1.72 -21.42 16.73
C ALA A 65 -1.00 -20.38 15.85
N TRP A 66 0.34 -20.42 15.81
CA TRP A 66 1.13 -19.57 14.93
C TRP A 66 0.94 -19.92 13.45
N GLN A 67 0.92 -21.21 13.10
CA GLN A 67 0.63 -21.65 11.73
C GLN A 67 -0.74 -21.16 11.25
N LYS A 68 -1.77 -21.24 12.11
CA LYS A 68 -3.09 -20.71 11.79
C LYS A 68 -3.07 -19.19 11.56
N LYS A 69 -2.40 -18.43 12.44
CA LYS A 69 -2.27 -16.97 12.27
C LYS A 69 -1.54 -16.59 11.00
N VAL A 70 -0.46 -17.31 10.66
CA VAL A 70 0.28 -17.09 9.40
C VAL A 70 -0.64 -17.34 8.21
N HIS A 71 -1.38 -18.45 8.21
CA HIS A 71 -2.31 -18.77 7.12
C HIS A 71 -3.39 -17.69 6.94
N GLU A 72 -4.01 -17.24 8.03
CA GLU A 72 -5.01 -16.16 8.00
C GLU A 72 -4.42 -14.85 7.48
N LEU A 73 -3.20 -14.50 7.89
CA LEU A 73 -2.52 -13.29 7.41
C LEU A 73 -2.19 -13.38 5.92
N THR A 74 -1.73 -14.54 5.44
CA THR A 74 -1.46 -14.77 4.02
C THR A 74 -2.73 -14.61 3.20
N GLN A 75 -3.85 -15.22 3.61
CA GLN A 75 -5.13 -15.08 2.91
C GLN A 75 -5.61 -13.62 2.85
N ARG A 76 -5.52 -12.88 3.97
CA ARG A 76 -5.88 -11.45 3.99
C ARG A 76 -4.98 -10.62 3.08
N HIS A 77 -3.69 -10.95 3.03
CA HIS A 77 -2.73 -10.25 2.18
C HIS A 77 -3.03 -10.50 0.70
N GLU A 78 -3.32 -11.74 0.30
CA GLU A 78 -3.70 -12.10 -1.06
C GLU A 78 -5.00 -11.40 -1.49
N ALA A 79 -6.01 -11.37 -0.62
CA ALA A 79 -7.27 -10.66 -0.88
C ALA A 79 -7.04 -9.16 -1.10
N LYS A 80 -6.26 -8.53 -0.20
CA LYS A 80 -5.97 -7.09 -0.30
C LYS A 80 -5.14 -6.73 -1.53
N ILE A 81 -4.20 -7.59 -1.94
CA ILE A 81 -3.49 -7.42 -3.22
C ILE A 81 -4.47 -7.51 -4.39
N GLY A 82 -5.42 -8.46 -4.35
CA GLY A 82 -6.44 -8.60 -5.38
C GLY A 82 -7.29 -7.33 -5.54
N GLU A 83 -7.79 -6.79 -4.43
CA GLU A 83 -8.57 -5.54 -4.40
C GLU A 83 -7.77 -4.35 -4.95
N LEU A 84 -6.52 -4.18 -4.51
CA LEU A 84 -5.66 -3.09 -4.98
C LEU A 84 -5.35 -3.20 -6.47
N LYS A 85 -5.18 -4.41 -7.00
CA LYS A 85 -4.99 -4.62 -8.45
C LYS A 85 -6.23 -4.22 -9.24
N GLN A 86 -7.41 -4.66 -8.80
CA GLN A 86 -8.67 -4.28 -9.45
C GLN A 86 -8.90 -2.76 -9.42
N GLN A 87 -8.59 -2.12 -8.29
CA GLN A 87 -8.69 -0.68 -8.16
C GLN A 87 -7.71 0.04 -9.10
N ALA A 88 -6.47 -0.44 -9.21
CA ALA A 88 -5.48 0.13 -10.13
C ALA A 88 -5.91 -0.03 -11.60
N GLU A 89 -6.42 -1.19 -11.99
CA GLU A 89 -6.93 -1.43 -13.34
C GLU A 89 -8.13 -0.53 -13.67
N ALA A 90 -9.02 -0.30 -12.71
CA ALA A 90 -10.15 0.62 -12.87
C ALA A 90 -9.68 2.08 -13.07
N SER A 91 -8.74 2.55 -12.25
CA SER A 91 -8.18 3.90 -12.38
C SER A 91 -7.41 4.11 -13.69
N ILE A 92 -6.76 3.08 -14.23
CA ILE A 92 -6.12 3.16 -15.55
C ILE A 92 -7.17 3.35 -16.64
N LYS A 93 -8.27 2.57 -16.61
CA LYS A 93 -9.35 2.71 -17.59
C LYS A 93 -10.00 4.09 -17.53
N GLU A 94 -10.28 4.59 -16.33
CA GLU A 94 -10.85 5.93 -16.15
C GLU A 94 -9.91 7.02 -16.71
N LYS A 95 -8.61 6.87 -16.48
CA LYS A 95 -7.61 7.77 -17.04
C LYS A 95 -7.59 7.72 -18.58
N ASP A 96 -7.62 6.54 -19.18
CA ASP A 96 -7.63 6.38 -20.63
C ASP A 96 -8.91 6.99 -21.25
N GLU A 97 -10.06 6.83 -20.58
CA GLU A 97 -11.34 7.45 -20.99
C GLU A 97 -11.32 8.98 -20.91
N LEU A 98 -10.71 9.53 -19.85
CA LEU A 98 -10.51 10.98 -19.70
C LEU A 98 -9.54 11.54 -20.75
N GLU A 99 -8.44 10.84 -21.04
CA GLU A 99 -7.49 11.23 -22.09
C GLU A 99 -8.16 11.22 -23.48
N ALA A 100 -8.99 10.21 -23.77
CA ALA A 100 -9.77 10.17 -25.01
C ALA A 100 -10.78 11.33 -25.10
N SER A 101 -11.46 11.64 -24.00
CA SER A 101 -12.42 12.76 -23.93
C SER A 101 -11.73 14.11 -24.12
N LEU A 102 -10.55 14.31 -23.52
CA LEU A 102 -9.74 15.51 -23.71
C LEU A 102 -9.25 15.66 -25.15
N ALA A 103 -8.82 14.57 -25.78
CA ALA A 103 -8.40 14.60 -27.18
C ALA A 103 -9.57 14.98 -28.12
N GLN A 104 -10.78 14.48 -27.83
CA GLN A 104 -11.97 14.83 -28.57
C GLN A 104 -12.35 16.31 -28.39
N LEU A 105 -12.35 16.81 -27.15
CA LEU A 105 -12.60 18.24 -26.87
C LEU A 105 -11.57 19.15 -27.55
N ALA A 106 -10.29 18.77 -27.56
CA ALA A 106 -9.25 19.52 -28.25
C ALA A 106 -9.51 19.60 -29.76
N LYS A 107 -9.99 18.51 -30.37
CA LYS A 107 -10.37 18.47 -31.79
C LYS A 107 -11.58 19.34 -32.07
N ASP A 108 -12.60 19.30 -31.23
CA ASP A 108 -13.82 20.08 -31.39
C ASP A 108 -13.54 21.60 -31.23
N ASN A 109 -12.74 21.97 -30.24
CA ASN A 109 -12.29 23.36 -30.05
C ASN A 109 -11.51 23.88 -31.25
N LYS A 110 -10.59 23.07 -31.81
CA LYS A 110 -9.86 23.43 -33.02
C LYS A 110 -10.83 23.68 -34.19
N GLY A 111 -11.82 22.81 -34.39
CA GLY A 111 -12.83 22.96 -35.43
C GLY A 111 -13.67 24.24 -35.27
N LEU A 112 -14.10 24.55 -34.04
CA LEU A 112 -14.85 25.79 -33.76
C LEU A 112 -14.02 27.05 -34.01
N ILE A 113 -12.74 27.03 -33.63
CA ILE A 113 -11.81 28.13 -33.89
C ILE A 113 -11.65 28.34 -35.41
N GLU A 114 -11.41 27.26 -36.18
CA GLU A 114 -11.29 27.33 -37.64
C GLU A 114 -12.55 27.89 -38.30
N GLN A 115 -13.74 27.44 -37.87
CA GLN A 115 -15.03 27.97 -38.34
C GLN A 115 -15.19 29.46 -38.02
N GLY A 116 -14.84 29.87 -36.80
CA GLY A 116 -14.85 31.28 -36.42
C GLY A 116 -13.92 32.12 -37.31
N PHE A 117 -12.73 31.62 -37.64
CA PHE A 117 -11.76 32.36 -38.46
C PHE A 117 -12.27 32.53 -39.88
N GLN A 118 -12.89 31.49 -40.45
CA GLN A 118 -13.54 31.57 -41.74
C GLN A 118 -14.67 32.62 -41.76
N GLN A 119 -15.51 32.67 -40.73
CA GLN A 119 -16.55 33.69 -40.60
C GLN A 119 -15.95 35.10 -40.51
N LEU A 120 -14.87 35.30 -39.73
CA LEU A 120 -14.17 36.58 -39.64
C LEU A 120 -13.56 36.99 -40.99
N LEU A 121 -12.97 36.06 -41.74
CA LEU A 121 -12.43 36.34 -43.07
C LEU A 121 -13.53 36.75 -44.06
N ILE A 122 -14.67 36.06 -44.04
CA ILE A 122 -15.82 36.39 -44.90
C ILE A 122 -16.37 37.78 -44.53
N HIS A 123 -16.77 37.98 -43.27
CA HIS A 123 -17.39 39.23 -42.83
C HIS A 123 -16.41 40.41 -42.78
N GLY A 124 -15.15 40.18 -42.43
CA GLY A 124 -14.08 41.17 -42.49
C GLY A 124 -13.77 41.60 -43.93
N ARG A 125 -13.82 40.68 -44.91
CA ARG A 125 -13.76 41.03 -46.34
C ARG A 125 -14.94 41.89 -46.75
N HIS A 126 -16.15 41.61 -46.26
CA HIS A 126 -17.32 42.47 -46.47
C HIS A 126 -17.20 43.84 -45.75
N GLN A 127 -16.48 43.93 -44.63
CA GLN A 127 -16.11 45.20 -43.99
C GLN A 127 -15.02 45.97 -44.76
N GLY A 128 -14.08 45.28 -45.41
CA GLY A 128 -13.12 45.90 -46.34
C GLY A 128 -13.81 46.56 -47.54
N TYR A 129 -14.96 46.03 -47.96
CA TYR A 129 -15.88 46.70 -48.91
C TYR A 129 -16.71 47.83 -48.27
N THR A 130 -16.52 48.13 -46.98
CA THR A 130 -16.97 49.37 -46.30
C THR A 130 -15.90 50.47 -46.36
N ALA A 131 -14.81 50.26 -47.12
CA ALA A 131 -14.19 51.33 -47.90
C ALA A 131 -14.84 51.41 -49.30
N GLY A 132 -16.14 51.05 -49.40
CA GLY A 132 -16.96 51.10 -50.61
C GLY A 132 -17.39 52.52 -50.99
N TYR A 133 -16.48 53.47 -50.85
CA TYR A 133 -16.52 54.69 -51.64
C TYR A 133 -15.35 54.58 -52.62
N ASP A 134 -15.64 54.35 -53.90
CA ASP A 134 -14.74 54.90 -54.92
C ASP A 134 -14.65 56.39 -54.59
N ALA A 135 -13.44 56.88 -54.32
CA ALA A 135 -13.20 58.29 -54.08
C ALA A 135 -13.49 59.07 -55.37
N GLY A 136 -14.77 59.37 -55.60
CA GLY A 136 -15.20 60.39 -56.54
C GLY A 136 -14.74 61.75 -56.02
N VAL A 137 -14.26 62.58 -56.93
CA VAL A 137 -13.57 63.88 -56.70
C VAL A 137 -14.38 64.92 -55.88
N ALA A 138 -15.58 64.62 -55.39
CA ALA A 138 -16.35 65.53 -54.55
C ALA A 138 -17.37 64.79 -53.65
N GLY A 139 -16.89 64.18 -52.56
CA GLY A 139 -17.58 64.11 -51.25
C GLY A 139 -19.07 63.72 -51.16
N SER A 140 -19.66 63.06 -52.16
CA SER A 140 -21.08 62.67 -52.15
C SER A 140 -21.22 61.14 -52.18
N PRO A 141 -22.00 60.53 -51.26
CA PRO A 141 -22.16 59.08 -51.19
C PRO A 141 -22.87 58.56 -52.45
N LYS A 142 -22.21 57.71 -53.25
CA LYS A 142 -22.88 56.93 -54.29
C LYS A 142 -23.14 55.50 -53.80
N ASP A 143 -24.33 55.03 -54.19
CA ASP A 143 -25.02 53.78 -53.92
C ASP A 143 -24.36 52.71 -53.06
N LYS A 144 -25.15 52.20 -52.10
CA LYS A 144 -24.82 51.06 -51.24
C LYS A 144 -24.31 49.91 -52.11
N SER A 145 -23.04 49.54 -51.91
CA SER A 145 -22.46 48.36 -52.55
C SER A 145 -23.42 47.16 -52.39
N PRO A 146 -23.72 46.40 -53.45
CA PRO A 146 -24.57 45.20 -53.35
C PRO A 146 -23.97 44.11 -52.44
N LEU A 147 -22.73 44.29 -51.98
CA LEU A 147 -22.04 43.43 -51.02
C LEU A 147 -22.06 43.96 -49.58
N PHE A 148 -22.65 45.14 -49.34
CA PHE A 148 -22.81 45.70 -48.00
C PHE A 148 -23.88 44.91 -47.23
N GLN A 149 -23.47 44.21 -46.18
CA GLN A 149 -24.36 43.44 -45.32
C GLN A 149 -24.61 44.20 -44.00
N PRO A 150 -25.80 44.79 -43.80
CA PRO A 150 -26.16 45.38 -42.52
C PRO A 150 -26.24 44.26 -41.47
N GLY A 151 -25.41 44.32 -40.44
CA GLY A 151 -25.30 43.29 -39.40
C GLY A 151 -23.99 42.48 -39.43
N ALA A 152 -23.15 42.62 -40.48
CA ALA A 152 -21.86 41.95 -40.53
C ALA A 152 -20.92 42.36 -39.37
N PHE A 153 -21.11 43.55 -38.79
CA PHE A 153 -20.38 44.01 -37.61
C PHE A 153 -20.79 43.27 -36.33
N ASP A 154 -22.09 43.02 -36.14
CA ASP A 154 -22.58 42.27 -34.97
C ASP A 154 -22.16 40.80 -35.06
N VAL A 155 -22.17 40.22 -36.27
CA VAL A 155 -21.64 38.86 -36.48
C VAL A 155 -20.14 38.82 -36.21
N PHE A 156 -19.36 39.78 -36.73
CA PHE A 156 -17.92 39.88 -36.46
C PHE A 156 -17.64 39.97 -34.95
N LYS A 157 -18.31 40.88 -34.24
CA LYS A 157 -18.16 41.08 -32.79
C LYS A 157 -18.49 39.81 -32.00
N ASN A 158 -19.61 39.16 -32.32
CA ASN A 158 -20.03 37.93 -31.65
C ASN A 158 -19.06 36.76 -31.93
N THR A 159 -18.51 36.67 -33.13
CA THR A 159 -17.52 35.63 -33.49
C THR A 159 -16.18 35.85 -32.79
N VAL A 160 -15.70 37.10 -32.67
CA VAL A 160 -14.49 37.41 -31.88
C VAL A 160 -14.70 37.07 -30.40
N MET A 161 -15.82 37.46 -29.80
CA MET A 161 -16.11 37.12 -28.40
C MET A 161 -16.17 35.60 -28.16
N LYS A 162 -16.76 34.85 -29.08
CA LYS A 162 -16.76 33.38 -29.00
C LYS A 162 -15.35 32.78 -29.08
N MET A 163 -14.48 33.31 -29.94
CA MET A 163 -13.10 32.85 -30.01
C MET A 163 -12.29 33.17 -28.76
N GLU A 164 -12.45 34.37 -28.19
CA GLU A 164 -11.77 34.74 -26.94
C GLU A 164 -12.17 33.80 -25.80
N CYS A 165 -13.45 33.47 -25.68
CA CYS A 165 -13.94 32.49 -24.70
C CYS A 165 -13.42 31.06 -24.94
N LEU A 166 -13.21 30.65 -26.19
CA LEU A 166 -12.71 29.31 -26.53
C LEU A 166 -11.18 29.19 -26.38
N THR A 167 -10.44 30.28 -26.62
CA THR A 167 -8.97 30.31 -26.57
C THR A 167 -8.47 30.51 -25.13
N TYR A 168 -9.24 31.23 -24.32
CA TYR A 168 -9.00 31.38 -22.90
C TYR A 168 -10.25 30.93 -22.11
N PRO A 169 -10.42 29.62 -21.89
CA PRO A 169 -11.63 29.06 -21.28
C PRO A 169 -11.96 29.65 -19.89
N PHE A 170 -10.95 30.15 -19.19
CA PHE A 170 -11.09 30.75 -17.86
C PHE A 170 -11.34 32.27 -17.88
N VAL A 171 -11.31 32.95 -19.04
CA VAL A 171 -11.55 34.41 -19.09
C VAL A 171 -12.97 34.76 -18.65
N GLY A 172 -13.95 33.89 -18.93
CA GLY A 172 -15.32 34.04 -18.41
C GLY A 172 -15.37 34.00 -16.88
N GLU A 173 -14.82 32.95 -16.27
CA GLU A 173 -14.78 32.76 -14.81
C GLU A 173 -13.98 33.86 -14.09
N VAL A 174 -12.85 34.30 -14.67
CA VAL A 174 -12.04 35.39 -14.15
C VAL A 174 -12.75 36.74 -14.28
N SER A 175 -13.51 36.95 -15.36
CA SER A 175 -14.31 38.18 -15.54
C SER A 175 -15.45 38.31 -14.53
N GLU A 176 -16.08 37.18 -14.14
CA GLU A 176 -17.12 37.15 -13.10
C GLU A 176 -16.61 37.46 -11.69
N CYS A 177 -15.29 37.34 -11.49
CA CYS A 177 -14.61 37.64 -10.24
C CYS A 177 -14.04 39.06 -10.20
N TYR A 178 -14.15 39.84 -11.29
CA TYR A 178 -13.64 41.20 -11.35
C TYR A 178 -14.38 42.11 -10.35
N GLY A 179 -13.65 42.70 -9.41
CA GLY A 179 -14.20 43.56 -8.34
C GLY A 179 -14.70 42.83 -7.09
N LYS A 180 -14.60 41.50 -7.02
CA LYS A 180 -14.90 40.72 -5.81
C LYS A 180 -13.64 40.45 -4.99
N PRO A 181 -13.73 40.33 -3.65
CA PRO A 181 -12.56 40.05 -2.81
C PRO A 181 -11.95 38.67 -3.13
N LEU A 182 -10.62 38.59 -3.05
CA LEU A 182 -9.79 37.41 -3.37
C LEU A 182 -10.21 36.11 -2.66
N SER A 183 -10.99 36.19 -1.58
CA SER A 183 -11.55 35.04 -0.86
C SER A 183 -12.52 34.19 -1.68
N VAL A 184 -13.06 34.71 -2.79
CA VAL A 184 -14.01 33.98 -3.66
C VAL A 184 -13.31 32.97 -4.58
N LEU A 185 -11.99 33.11 -4.80
CA LEU A 185 -11.20 32.23 -5.67
C LEU A 185 -10.51 31.07 -4.92
N GLN A 186 -10.71 30.94 -3.60
CA GLN A 186 -10.03 29.97 -2.73
C GLN A 186 -10.92 28.78 -2.30
N ALA A 187 -12.00 28.50 -3.04
CA ALA A 187 -12.85 27.33 -2.80
C ALA A 187 -12.36 26.09 -3.54
#